data_AF-A0A290U235-F1
#
_entry.id   AF-A0A290U235-F1
#
_cell.length_a   1.000
_cell.length_b   1.000
_cell.length_c   1.000
_cell.angle_alpha   90.00
_cell.angle_beta   90.00
_cell.angle_gamma   90.00
#
_symmetry.space_group_name_H-M   'P 1'
#
loop_
_entity.id
_entity.type
_entity.pdbx_description
1 polymer ?
#
loop_
_entity_poly.entity_id
_entity_poly.type
_entity_poly.pdbx_seq_one_letter_code
_entity_poly.pdbx_strand_id
1 'polypeptide(L)' 'FADAVVLLSPEYHSGMSGALKNALDFLSSEQFKYKPVALLAVAGGGKGGINALNNMRTVMRGVYANVIPNQLVLD' A
#
# COMPACT_ATOMS: atom_id res chain seq x y z
N PHE A 1 -18.75 -0.69 5.96
CA PHE A 1 -17.31 -0.91 6.20
C PHE A 1 -16.81 -1.94 5.21
N ALA A 2 -15.57 -1.80 4.70
CA ALA A 2 -15.00 -2.80 3.80
C ALA A 2 -14.46 -4.01 4.57
N ASP A 3 -14.72 -5.22 4.08
CA ASP A 3 -14.20 -6.47 4.65
C ASP A 3 -12.72 -6.69 4.36
N ALA A 4 -12.24 -6.17 3.22
CA ALA A 4 -10.84 -6.19 2.81
C ALA A 4 -10.53 -4.94 1.94
N VAL A 5 -9.25 -4.64 1.74
CA VAL A 5 -8.80 -3.51 0.92
C VAL A 5 -7.77 -3.98 -0.11
N VAL A 6 -7.92 -3.52 -1.35
CA VAL A 6 -6.86 -3.60 -2.36
C VAL A 6 -6.26 -2.20 -2.48
N LEU A 7 -5.01 -2.05 -2.08
CA LEU A 7 -4.30 -0.77 -2.06
C LEU A 7 -3.35 -0.71 -3.25
N LEU A 8 -3.58 0.26 -4.15
CA LEU A 8 -2.79 0.44 -5.36
C LEU A 8 -2.17 1.84 -5.40
N SER A 9 -0.90 1.91 -5.79
CA SER A 9 -0.20 3.16 -6.04
C SER A 9 0.76 3.03 -7.21
N PRO A 10 0.96 4.07 -8.04
CA PRO A 10 2.18 4.15 -8.83
C PRO A 10 3.40 4.29 -7.90
N GLU A 11 4.56 3.82 -8.35
CA GLU A 11 5.84 4.13 -7.71
C GLU A 11 6.35 5.48 -8.20
N TYR A 12 6.41 6.44 -7.28
CA TYR A 12 7.03 7.73 -7.51
C TYR A 12 8.23 7.88 -6.59
N HIS A 13 9.41 8.05 -7.20
CA HIS A 13 10.68 8.20 -6.49
C HIS A 13 10.92 7.13 -5.40
N SER A 14 10.75 5.85 -5.76
CA SER A 14 10.92 4.71 -4.85
C SER A 14 9.96 4.69 -3.65
N GLY A 15 8.79 5.30 -3.78
CA GLY A 15 7.74 5.30 -2.75
C GLY A 15 6.35 5.26 -3.34
N MET A 16 5.35 5.11 -2.48
CA MET A 16 3.96 5.31 -2.90
C MET A 16 3.72 6.77 -3.29
N SER A 17 2.63 7.04 -4.01
CA SER A 17 2.25 8.40 -4.37
C SER A 17 1.96 9.24 -3.12
N GLY A 18 2.36 10.51 -3.17
CA GLY A 18 2.04 11.48 -2.12
C GLY A 18 0.53 11.65 -1.94
N ALA A 19 -0.26 11.52 -3.01
CA ALA A 19 -1.72 11.56 -2.95
C ALA A 19 -2.29 10.41 -2.10
N LEU A 20 -1.81 9.17 -2.31
CA LEU A 20 -2.23 8.03 -1.49
C LEU A 20 -1.80 8.21 -0.04
N LYS A 21 -0.54 8.60 0.18
CA LYS A 21 -0.03 8.80 1.54
C LYS A 21 -0.82 9.88 2.30
N ASN A 22 -1.13 10.99 1.64
CA ASN A 22 -1.97 12.05 2.21
C ASN A 22 -3.37 11.55 2.57
N ALA A 23 -4.00 10.73 1.72
CA ALA A 23 -5.30 10.14 2.04
C ALA A 23 -5.23 9.22 3.28
N LEU A 24 -4.16 8.42 3.39
CA LEU A 24 -3.92 7.54 4.54
C LEU A 24 -3.62 8.31 5.83
N ASP A 25 -3.06 9.51 5.75
CA ASP A 25 -2.74 10.34 6.92
C ASP A 25 -3.97 10.89 7.65
N PHE A 26 -5.13 10.91 6.99
CA PHE A 26 -6.42 11.21 7.64
C PHE A 26 -7.10 9.98 8.25
N LEU A 27 -6.55 8.78 8.03
CA LEU A 27 -7.09 7.53 8.51
C LEU A 27 -6.26 7.01 9.68
N SER A 28 -6.84 6.06 10.42
CA SER A 28 -6.19 5.47 11.59
C SER A 28 -6.43 3.96 11.66
N SER A 29 -6.00 3.36 12.76
CA SER A 29 -6.30 1.95 13.04
C SER A 29 -7.80 1.65 13.11
N GLU A 30 -8.66 2.63 13.36
CA GLU A 30 -10.12 2.46 13.35
C GLU A 30 -10.64 1.87 12.03
N GLN A 31 -10.04 2.25 10.90
CA GLN A 31 -10.48 1.78 9.58
C GLN A 31 -9.77 0.48 9.13
N PHE A 32 -8.59 0.17 9.69
CA PHE A 32 -7.69 -0.87 9.15
C PHE A 32 -7.32 -2.00 10.12
N LYS A 33 -7.60 -1.88 11.42
CA LYS A 33 -7.16 -2.88 12.41
C LYS A 33 -7.65 -4.29 12.05
N TYR A 34 -6.69 -5.22 11.93
CA TYR A 34 -6.85 -6.62 11.50
C TYR A 34 -7.46 -6.83 10.10
N LYS A 35 -7.67 -5.75 9.34
CA LYS A 35 -8.27 -5.83 8.00
C LYS A 35 -7.28 -6.43 7.00
N PRO A 36 -7.67 -7.44 6.20
CA PRO A 36 -6.85 -7.93 5.11
C PRO A 36 -6.59 -6.83 4.07
N VAL A 37 -5.32 -6.63 3.69
CA VAL A 37 -4.92 -5.67 2.66
C VAL A 37 -4.01 -6.33 1.63
N ALA A 38 -4.36 -6.22 0.35
CA ALA A 38 -3.51 -6.58 -0.78
C ALA A 38 -2.80 -5.33 -1.32
N LEU A 39 -1.52 -5.45 -1.70
CA LEU A 39 -0.71 -4.34 -2.20
C LEU A 39 -0.37 -4.51 -3.68
N LEU A 40 -0.58 -3.45 -4.45
CA LEU A 40 -0.23 -3.37 -5.86
C LEU A 40 0.56 -2.08 -6.13
N ALA A 41 1.64 -2.19 -6.89
CA ALA A 41 2.39 -1.05 -7.37
C ALA A 41 2.38 -1.00 -8.90
N VAL A 42 2.21 0.19 -9.50
CA VAL A 42 2.44 0.41 -10.93
C VAL A 42 3.83 1.02 -11.10
N ALA A 43 4.66 0.44 -11.97
CA ALA A 43 6.01 0.90 -12.25
C ALA A 43 6.21 1.11 -13.76
N GLY A 44 7.26 1.84 -14.13
CA GLY A 44 7.65 2.01 -15.55
C GLY A 44 8.53 0.88 -16.09
N GLY A 45 8.42 -0.33 -15.53
CA GLY A 45 9.22 -1.50 -15.88
C GLY A 45 10.51 -1.71 -15.08
N GLY A 46 11.14 -2.85 -15.32
CA GLY A 46 12.44 -3.22 -14.74
C GLY A 46 12.35 -3.63 -13.27
N LYS A 47 13.06 -2.92 -12.38
CA LYS A 47 13.07 -3.20 -10.93
C LYS A 47 12.15 -2.27 -10.13
N GLY A 48 11.35 -1.45 -10.80
CA GLY A 48 10.43 -0.51 -10.15
C GLY A 48 9.29 -1.21 -9.42
N GLY A 49 8.63 -0.50 -8.52
CA GLY A 49 7.43 -0.93 -7.79
C GLY A 49 7.71 -1.60 -6.45
N ILE A 50 8.85 -2.28 -6.30
CA ILE A 50 9.19 -2.99 -5.05
C ILE A 50 9.37 -2.03 -3.87
N ASN A 51 9.94 -0.85 -4.10
CA ASN A 51 10.14 0.11 -3.02
C ASN A 51 8.81 0.73 -2.56
N ALA A 52 7.92 1.04 -3.51
CA ALA A 52 6.55 1.47 -3.21
C ALA A 52 5.77 0.39 -2.42
N LEU A 53 5.86 -0.89 -2.81
CA LEU A 53 5.23 -1.99 -2.08
C LEU A 53 5.74 -2.09 -0.63
N ASN A 54 7.06 -2.02 -0.43
CA ASN A 54 7.66 -2.07 0.90
C ASN A 54 7.26 -0.85 1.76
N ASN A 55 7.20 0.34 1.14
CA ASN A 55 6.74 1.56 1.78
C ASN A 55 5.27 1.45 2.21
N MET A 56 4.38 0.97 1.32
CA MET A 56 2.97 0.72 1.66
C MET A 56 2.79 -0.33 2.75
N ARG A 57 3.55 -1.43 2.71
CA ARG A 57 3.50 -2.47 3.76
C ARG A 57 3.88 -1.89 5.13
N THR A 58 4.87 -1.01 5.18
CA THR A 58 5.29 -0.34 6.41
C THR A 58 4.20 0.59 6.94
N VAL A 59 3.58 1.39 6.08
CA VAL A 59 2.48 2.30 6.46
C VAL A 59 1.25 1.52 6.95
N MET A 60 0.83 0.48 6.21
CA MET A 60 -0.31 -0.37 6.58
C MET A 60 -0.09 -1.09 7.91
N ARG A 61 1.13 -1.54 8.20
CA ARG A 61 1.49 -2.09 9.52
C ARG A 61 1.32 -1.04 10.62
N GLY A 62 1.64 0.22 10.35
CA GLY A 62 1.46 1.34 11.29
C GLY A 62 0.00 1.54 11.74
N VAL A 63 -0.96 1.16 10.91
CA VAL A 63 -2.41 1.21 11.22
C VAL A 63 -3.00 -0.16 11.56
N TYR A 64 -2.16 -1.13 11.93
CA TYR A 64 -2.56 -2.49 12.34
C TYR A 64 -3.30 -3.29 11.25
N ALA A 65 -3.09 -2.97 9.97
CA ALA A 65 -3.65 -3.75 8.88
C ALA A 65 -2.93 -5.09 8.73
N ASN A 66 -3.66 -6.13 8.32
CA ASN A 66 -3.12 -7.44 7.99
C ASN A 66 -2.78 -7.50 6.50
N VAL A 67 -1.57 -7.06 6.14
CA VAL A 67 -1.13 -7.08 4.74
C VAL A 67 -0.77 -8.50 4.33
N ILE A 68 -1.44 -9.04 3.30
CA ILE A 68 -1.19 -10.41 2.83
C ILE A 68 0.24 -10.56 2.27
N PRO A 69 0.79 -11.79 2.22
CA PRO A 69 2.15 -12.02 1.73
C PRO A 69 2.32 -11.67 0.24
N ASN A 70 1.31 -12.02 -0.57
CA ASN A 70 1.35 -11.79 -2.01
C ASN A 70 1.16 -10.31 -2.33
N GLN A 71 2.02 -9.80 -3.20
CA GLN A 71 2.01 -8.42 -3.68
C GLN A 71 2.39 -8.41 -5.16
N LEU A 72 1.84 -7.46 -5.93
CA LEU A 72 1.98 -7.42 -7.39
C LEU A 72 2.59 -6.10 -7.85
N VAL A 73 3.53 -6.18 -8.78
CA VAL A 73 3.97 -5.03 -9.58
C VAL A 73 3.33 -5.15 -10.96
N LEU A 74 2.71 -4.06 -11.42
CA LEU A 74 2.26 -3.85 -12.79
C LEU A 74 3.35 -3.06 -13.50
N ASP A 75 4.05 -3.72 -14.43
CA ASP A 75 5.18 -3.20 -15.22
C ASP A 75 4.77 -2.92 -16.67
#